data_AF-A0A2V5MHT1-F1
#
_entry.id   AF-A0A2V5MHT1-F1
#
_cell.length_a   1.000
_cell.length_b   1.000
_cell.length_c   1.000
_cell.angle_alpha   90.00
_cell.angle_beta   90.00
_cell.angle_gamma   90.00
#
_symmetry.space_group_name_H-M   'P 1'
#
loop_
_entity.id
_entity.type
_entity.pdbx_description
1 polymer ?
#
loop_
_entity_poly.entity_id
_entity_poly.type
_entity_poly.pdbx_seq_one_letter_code
_entity_poly.pdbx_strand_id
1 'polypeptide(L)' 'MEQKKAPAKSPNSPNRKFPLERTRNIGIAAHIDAGKTTITERVLFYTGMIHKMGEVHEGTTVTDWME' A
#
# COMPACT_ATOMS: atom_id res chain seq x y z
N MET A 1 -18.88 -36.33 -21.95
CA MET A 1 -19.50 -35.29 -21.10
C MET A 1 -18.46 -34.22 -20.87
N GLU A 2 -18.36 -33.25 -21.78
CA GLU A 2 -17.35 -32.21 -21.69
C GLU A 2 -17.93 -31.04 -20.89
N GLN A 3 -17.44 -30.85 -19.67
CA GLN A 3 -17.79 -29.68 -18.87
C GLN A 3 -17.11 -28.46 -19.50
N LYS A 4 -17.87 -27.68 -20.27
CA LYS A 4 -17.46 -26.33 -20.68
C LYS A 4 -17.23 -25.51 -19.42
N LYS A 5 -15.95 -25.28 -19.08
CA LYS A 5 -15.53 -24.38 -18.02
C LYS A 5 -16.07 -22.99 -18.35
N ALA A 6 -16.91 -22.44 -17.47
CA ALA A 6 -17.45 -21.09 -17.63
C ALA A 6 -16.30 -20.08 -17.83
N PRO A 7 -16.47 -19.05 -18.68
CA PRO A 7 -15.41 -18.06 -18.89
C PRO A 7 -15.09 -17.42 -17.54
N ALA A 8 -13.82 -17.46 -17.15
CA ALA A 8 -13.37 -16.87 -15.90
C ALA A 8 -13.78 -15.38 -15.89
N LYS A 9 -14.64 -14.98 -14.95
CA LYS A 9 -14.99 -13.58 -14.74
C LYS A 9 -13.69 -12.80 -14.58
N SER A 10 -13.45 -11.81 -15.44
CA SER A 10 -12.33 -10.90 -15.25
C SER A 10 -12.47 -10.27 -13.87
N PRO A 11 -11.41 -10.27 -13.04
CA PRO A 11 -11.48 -9.68 -11.69
C PRO A 11 -11.74 -8.17 -11.72
N ASN A 12 -11.56 -7.55 -12.89
CA ASN A 12 -11.85 -6.14 -13.14
C ASN A 12 -13.30 -5.91 -13.58
N SER A 13 -14.00 -5.08 -12.80
CA SER A 13 -15.26 -4.46 -13.19
C SER A 13 -14.99 -3.22 -14.06
N PRO A 14 -15.79 -2.95 -15.12
CA PRO A 14 -15.61 -1.80 -16.01
C PRO A 14 -15.73 -0.43 -15.31
N ASN A 15 -16.35 -0.38 -14.12
CA ASN A 15 -16.54 0.85 -13.35
C ASN A 15 -15.42 1.15 -12.35
N ARG A 16 -14.32 0.38 -12.33
CA ARG A 16 -13.18 0.65 -11.43
C ARG A 16 -12.20 1.63 -12.04
N LYS A 17 -11.81 2.65 -11.27
CA LYS A 17 -10.74 3.59 -11.63
C LYS A 17 -9.38 2.91 -11.76
N PHE A 18 -9.13 1.84 -11.00
CA PHE A 18 -7.86 1.11 -10.99
C PHE A 18 -8.06 -0.40 -11.13
N PRO A 19 -7.24 -1.10 -11.95
CA PRO A 19 -7.34 -2.54 -12.15
C PRO A 19 -6.93 -3.30 -10.89
N LEU A 20 -7.70 -4.33 -10.53
CA LEU A 20 -7.50 -5.15 -9.34
C LEU A 20 -6.17 -5.92 -9.42
N GLU A 21 -5.69 -6.31 -10.61
CA GLU A 21 -4.41 -7.02 -10.72
C GLU A 21 -3.22 -6.18 -10.24
N ARG A 22 -3.35 -4.84 -10.25
CA ARG A 22 -2.30 -3.89 -9.84
C ARG A 22 -2.54 -3.28 -8.46
N THR A 23 -3.70 -3.48 -7.85
CA THR A 23 -3.98 -3.00 -6.48
C THR A 23 -3.29 -3.91 -5.44
N ARG A 24 -2.66 -3.31 -4.43
CA ARG A 24 -2.09 -4.01 -3.27
C ARG A 24 -2.56 -3.32 -2.00
N ASN A 25 -3.36 -4.01 -1.20
CA ASN A 25 -3.75 -3.55 0.12
C ASN A 25 -2.73 -4.11 1.12
N ILE A 26 -2.01 -3.24 1.82
CA ILE A 26 -0.97 -3.61 2.77
C ILE A 26 -1.24 -2.95 4.13
N GLY A 27 -0.91 -3.66 5.21
CA GLY A 27 -0.90 -3.13 6.57
C GLY A 27 0.41 -3.52 7.24
N ILE A 28 1.03 -2.57 7.94
CA ILE A 28 2.31 -2.79 8.64
C ILE A 28 2.02 -2.90 10.13
N ALA A 29 2.14 -4.12 10.66
CA ALA A 29 2.03 -4.40 12.09
C ALA A 29 3.38 -4.93 12.60
N ALA A 30 3.83 -4.43 13.74
CA ALA A 30 5.08 -4.83 14.37
C ALA A 30 5.05 -4.47 15.85
N HIS A 31 5.98 -5.04 16.61
CA HIS A 31 6.18 -4.74 18.03
C HIS A 31 6.44 -3.23 18.27
N ILE A 32 6.30 -2.80 19.52
CA ILE A 32 6.64 -1.43 19.93
C ILE A 32 8.11 -1.17 19.55
N ASP A 33 8.38 0.02 19.01
CA ASP A 33 9.71 0.46 18.57
C ASP A 33 10.40 -0.37 17.47
N ALA A 34 9.69 -1.28 16.80
CA ALA A 34 10.23 -2.06 15.68
C ALA A 34 10.38 -1.28 14.35
N GLY A 35 10.14 0.04 14.36
CA GLY A 35 10.33 0.89 13.16
C GLY A 35 9.20 0.83 12.13
N LYS A 36 7.95 0.58 12.54
CA LYS A 36 6.77 0.61 11.65
C LYS A 36 6.70 1.89 10.83
N THR A 37 6.81 3.03 11.51
CA THR A 37 6.76 4.37 10.92
C THR A 37 7.92 4.59 9.95
N THR A 38 9.14 4.17 10.31
CA THR A 38 10.33 4.23 9.44
C THR A 38 10.14 3.46 8.12
N ILE A 39 9.51 2.27 8.18
CA ILE A 39 9.23 1.48 6.98
C ILE A 39 8.17 2.16 6.11
N THR A 40 7.12 2.71 6.72
CA THR A 40 6.08 3.45 6.00
C THR A 40 6.65 4.64 5.22
N GLU A 41 7.51 5.45 5.86
CA GLU A 41 8.20 6.58 5.21
C GLU A 41 9.01 6.15 3.99
N ARG A 42 9.74 5.03 4.10
CA ARG A 42 10.49 4.47 2.98
C ARG A 42 9.57 4.01 1.85
N VAL A 43 8.46 3.35 2.15
CA VAL A 43 7.48 2.94 1.14
C VAL A 43 6.94 4.17 0.39
N LEU A 44 6.62 5.25 1.10
CA LEU A 44 6.13 6.50 0.49
C LEU A 44 7.22 7.16 -0.39
N PHE A 45 8.47 7.19 0.07
CA PHE A 45 9.57 7.76 -0.70
C PHE A 45 9.86 6.97 -1.98
N TYR A 46 9.98 5.64 -1.86
CA TYR A 46 10.29 4.78 -3.02
C TYR A 46 9.15 4.68 -4.03
N THR A 47 7.90 4.89 -3.61
CA THR A 47 6.76 4.98 -4.53
C THR A 47 6.63 6.35 -5.19
N GLY A 48 7.44 7.33 -4.78
CA GLY A 48 7.39 8.71 -5.28
C GLY A 48 6.22 9.53 -4.72
N MET A 49 5.54 9.05 -3.67
CA MET A 49 4.48 9.80 -2.99
C MET A 49 5.03 11.01 -2.23
N ILE A 50 6.28 10.92 -1.73
CA ILE A 50 6.99 12.00 -1.04
C ILE A 50 8.37 12.19 -1.66
N HIS A 51 8.85 13.44 -1.70
CA HIS A 51 10.15 13.79 -2.30
C HIS A 51 11.30 13.92 -1.29
N LYS A 52 11.00 13.91 0.01
CA LYS A 52 11.96 13.97 1.10
C LYS A 52 11.57 12.94 2.14
N MET A 53 12.54 12.17 2.63
CA MET A 53 12.33 11.19 3.69
C MET A 53 12.34 11.89 5.05
N GLY A 54 11.30 11.67 5.86
CA GLY A 54 11.28 12.11 7.26
C GLY A 54 11.90 11.06 8.18
N GLU A 55 12.35 11.50 9.35
CA GLU A 55 12.82 10.62 10.42
C GLU A 55 11.88 10.66 11.63
N VAL A 56 11.59 9.48 12.17
CA VAL A 56 10.72 9.31 13.34
C VAL A 56 11.29 10.04 14.56
N HIS A 57 12.61 10.01 14.72
CA HIS A 57 13.29 10.64 15.86
C HIS A 57 13.21 12.17 15.83
N GLU A 58 13.07 12.75 14.64
CA GLU A 58 12.93 14.19 14.46
C GLU A 58 11.46 14.64 14.40
N GLY A 59 10.50 13.69 14.44
CA GLY A 59 9.08 13.98 14.27
C GLY A 59 8.76 14.60 12.90
N THR A 60 9.62 14.40 11.91
CA THR A 60 9.50 14.98 10.57
C THR A 60 8.82 14.05 9.58
N THR A 61 8.27 12.93 10.05
CA THR A 61 7.61 11.96 9.18
C THR A 61 6.34 12.55 8.60
N VAL A 62 6.08 12.27 7.33
CA VAL A 62 4.87 12.73 6.64
C VAL A 62 3.64 12.00 7.19
N THR A 63 3.80 10.94 7.98
CA THR A 63 2.68 10.26 8.63
C THR A 63 2.32 10.80 10.02
N ASP A 64 3.18 11.62 10.63
CA ASP A 64 2.93 12.22 11.95
C ASP A 64 2.00 13.45 11.82
N TRP A 65 0.70 13.21 11.61
CA TRP A 65 -0.34 14.26 11.60
C TRP A 65 -1.28 14.20 12.82
N MET A 66 -0.85 13.58 13.93
CA MET A 66 -1.64 13.56 15.16
C MET A 66 -1.40 14.83 15.98
N GLU A 67 -2.33 15.79 15.89
CA GLU A 67 -2.69 16.65 17.03
C GLU A 67 -3.58 15.88 18.02
#